data_AF-A0A6C0IRK6-F1
#
_entry.id   AF-A0A6C0IRK6-F1
#
_cell.length_a   1.000
_cell.length_b   1.000
_cell.length_c   1.000
_cell.angle_alpha   90.00
_cell.angle_beta   90.00
_cell.angle_gamma   90.00
#
_symmetry.space_group_name_H-M   'P 1'
#
loop_
_entity.id
_entity.type
_entity.pdbx_description
1 polymer ?
#
loop_
_entity_poly.entity_id
_entity_poly.type
_entity_poly.pdbx_seq_one_letter_code
_entity_poly.pdbx_strand_id
1 'polypeptide(L)'
;MSLNTTTLHTQQDLLLDSLKEFYTNTENLQKIINIVNGESKISLRIVDWFVTNYAKKYFTVYEVPMLFGTKEQDVRFKVYNDYKLKLKAYSKKRFDPFCRWERISIPYNDNMYMETTLGQLNFFKWALQHKVIDYIDQHYQHIEQDMNNRNSTSKRKDSIDETKQSDKSKTRKKREELSISACKCIKKESVKIIVKFS
;
A
#
# COMPACT_ATOMS: atom_id res chain seq x y z
N MET A 1 15.80 44.03 -20.15
CA MET A 1 14.67 43.18 -20.59
C MET A 1 14.84 41.83 -19.93
N SER A 2 14.08 41.59 -18.88
CA SER A 2 14.12 40.33 -18.12
C SER A 2 13.40 39.26 -18.93
N LEU A 3 14.09 38.18 -19.26
CA LEU A 3 13.51 37.02 -19.93
C LEU A 3 12.51 36.38 -18.96
N ASN A 4 11.22 36.53 -19.25
CA ASN A 4 10.17 35.71 -18.63
C ASN A 4 10.41 34.27 -19.07
N THR A 5 11.04 33.48 -18.20
CA THR A 5 11.05 32.03 -18.32
C THR A 5 9.62 31.55 -18.12
N THR A 6 8.94 31.25 -19.23
CA THR A 6 7.68 30.51 -19.24
C THR A 6 7.94 29.18 -18.54
N THR A 7 7.54 29.05 -17.29
CA THR A 7 7.60 27.80 -16.53
C THR A 7 6.69 26.80 -17.23
N LEU A 8 7.27 25.95 -18.08
CA LEU A 8 6.60 24.78 -18.65
C LEU A 8 6.14 23.93 -17.47
N HIS A 9 4.84 23.97 -17.15
CA HIS A 9 4.23 23.12 -16.15
C HIS A 9 4.49 21.67 -16.56
N THR A 10 5.43 21.01 -15.89
CA THR A 10 5.74 19.64 -16.21
C THR A 10 4.60 18.74 -15.70
N GLN A 11 4.45 17.55 -16.29
CA GLN A 11 3.52 16.53 -15.79
C GLN A 11 3.70 16.27 -14.27
N GLN A 12 4.90 16.49 -13.77
CA GLN A 12 5.25 16.34 -12.35
C GLN A 12 4.66 17.44 -11.47
N ASP A 13 4.58 18.68 -11.96
CA ASP A 13 4.00 19.81 -11.22
C ASP A 13 2.48 19.66 -11.08
N LEU A 14 1.80 19.28 -12.16
CA LEU A 14 0.35 19.02 -12.14
C LEU A 14 -0.01 17.87 -11.18
N LEU A 15 0.83 16.82 -11.15
CA LEU A 15 0.64 15.70 -10.23
C LEU A 15 0.85 16.14 -8.77
N LEU A 16 1.85 17.00 -8.52
CA LEU A 16 2.10 17.53 -7.19
C LEU A 16 0.97 18.44 -6.71
N ASP A 17 0.41 19.28 -7.58
CA ASP A 17 -0.70 20.16 -7.25
C ASP A 17 -1.98 19.37 -6.92
N SER A 18 -2.28 18.31 -7.69
CA SER A 18 -3.39 17.39 -7.37
C SER A 18 -3.20 16.63 -6.05
N LEU A 19 -1.95 16.41 -5.63
CA LEU A 19 -1.65 15.81 -4.33
C LEU A 19 -1.81 16.83 -3.21
N LYS A 20 -1.30 18.05 -3.40
CA LYS A 20 -1.47 19.14 -2.43
C LYS A 20 -2.95 19.40 -2.17
N GLU A 21 -3.77 19.52 -3.22
CA GLU A 21 -5.22 19.71 -3.10
C GLU A 21 -5.89 18.61 -2.29
N PHE A 22 -5.52 17.34 -2.52
CA PHE A 22 -6.05 16.21 -1.76
C PHE A 22 -5.67 16.25 -0.28
N TYR A 23 -4.47 16.74 0.02
CA TYR A 23 -3.94 16.83 1.39
C TYR A 23 -4.20 18.16 2.08
N THR A 24 -4.83 19.12 1.41
CA THR A 24 -5.42 20.30 2.07
C THR A 24 -6.47 19.88 3.10
N ASN A 25 -7.11 18.72 2.91
CA ASN A 25 -7.93 18.11 3.96
C ASN A 25 -7.02 17.64 5.11
N THR A 26 -7.11 18.36 6.24
CA THR A 26 -6.27 18.17 7.42
C THR A 26 -6.43 16.79 8.04
N GLU A 27 -7.60 16.16 7.98
CA GLU A 27 -7.82 14.83 8.56
C GLU A 27 -7.05 13.74 7.81
N ASN A 28 -7.05 13.79 6.48
CA ASN A 28 -6.31 12.84 5.65
C ASN A 28 -4.81 12.97 5.86
N LEU A 29 -4.32 14.21 5.94
CA LEU A 29 -2.92 14.50 6.18
C LEU A 29 -2.48 14.02 7.58
N GLN A 30 -3.28 14.30 8.62
CA GLN A 30 -3.04 13.83 9.99
C GLN A 30 -2.95 12.31 10.08
N LYS A 31 -3.90 11.58 9.47
CA LYS A 31 -3.87 10.10 9.45
C LYS A 31 -2.56 9.56 8.89
N ILE A 32 -2.07 10.14 7.80
CA ILE A 32 -0.83 9.69 7.17
C ILE A 32 0.38 10.05 8.01
N ILE A 33 0.43 11.27 8.55
CA ILE A 33 1.53 11.71 9.42
C ILE A 33 1.68 10.77 10.60
N ASN A 34 0.59 10.42 11.27
CA ASN A 34 0.64 9.49 12.41
C ASN A 34 1.19 8.12 12.00
N ILE A 35 0.84 7.62 10.81
CA ILE A 35 1.38 6.35 10.27
C ILE A 35 2.87 6.46 9.91
N VAL A 36 3.27 7.58 9.29
CA VAL A 36 4.64 7.79 8.81
C VAL A 36 5.61 8.04 9.97
N ASN A 37 5.19 8.79 10.99
CA ASN A 37 5.97 9.02 12.21
C ASN A 37 5.99 7.80 13.14
N GLY A 38 5.11 6.82 12.93
CA GLY A 38 5.00 5.63 13.78
C GLY A 38 4.24 5.87 15.08
N GLU A 39 3.45 6.95 15.14
CA GLU A 39 2.54 7.26 16.25
C GLU A 39 1.22 6.45 16.16
N SER A 40 0.89 5.96 14.96
CA SER A 40 -0.23 5.05 14.74
C SER A 40 0.15 3.60 15.02
N LYS A 41 -0.83 2.83 15.49
CA LYS A 41 -0.76 1.36 15.55
C LYS A 41 -0.48 0.75 14.17
N ILE A 42 -1.01 1.37 13.11
CA ILE A 42 -0.75 0.96 11.73
C ILE A 42 0.59 1.53 11.29
N SER A 43 1.60 0.66 11.17
CA SER A 43 2.93 1.05 10.67
C SER A 43 3.04 0.89 9.14
N LEU A 44 4.04 1.56 8.54
CA LEU A 44 4.38 1.38 7.12
C LEU A 44 4.60 -0.09 6.73
N ARG A 45 5.14 -0.90 7.66
CA ARG A 45 5.39 -2.33 7.43
C ARG A 45 4.11 -3.14 7.37
N ILE A 46 3.14 -2.85 8.24
CA ILE A 46 1.84 -3.52 8.22
C ILE A 46 1.10 -3.18 6.92
N VAL A 47 1.11 -1.92 6.50
CA VAL A 47 0.45 -1.50 5.26
C VAL A 47 1.10 -2.15 4.03
N ASP A 48 2.43 -2.14 3.95
CA ASP A 48 3.17 -2.82 2.87
C ASP A 48 2.89 -4.33 2.88
N TRP A 49 2.94 -4.99 4.05
CA TRP A 49 2.63 -6.41 4.19
C TRP A 49 1.21 -6.73 3.71
N PHE A 50 0.25 -5.91 4.08
CA PHE A 50 -1.14 -6.08 3.70
C PHE A 50 -1.31 -6.12 2.19
N VAL A 51 -0.85 -5.07 1.49
CA VAL A 51 -1.10 -4.91 0.05
C VAL A 51 -0.24 -5.85 -0.81
N THR A 52 0.96 -6.21 -0.36
CA THR A 52 1.89 -7.05 -1.13
C THR A 52 1.73 -8.54 -0.87
N ASN A 53 1.36 -8.94 0.36
CA ASN A 53 1.37 -10.33 0.79
C ASN A 53 0.00 -10.82 1.26
N TYR A 54 -0.59 -10.18 2.28
CA TYR A 54 -1.85 -10.63 2.87
C TYR A 54 -2.98 -10.65 1.85
N ALA A 55 -3.22 -9.52 1.17
CA ALA A 55 -4.27 -9.39 0.17
C ALA A 55 -4.07 -10.34 -1.03
N LYS A 56 -2.81 -10.59 -1.41
CA LYS A 56 -2.45 -11.57 -2.45
C LYS A 56 -2.80 -12.99 -2.02
N LYS A 57 -2.49 -13.36 -0.78
CA LYS A 57 -2.71 -14.70 -0.21
C LYS A 57 -4.18 -15.00 0.00
N TYR A 58 -4.92 -14.05 0.58
CA TYR A 58 -6.31 -14.26 0.97
C TYR A 58 -7.33 -13.83 -0.10
N PHE A 59 -6.88 -13.17 -1.18
CA PHE A 59 -7.75 -12.56 -2.19
C PHE A 59 -8.73 -11.57 -1.53
N THR A 60 -8.17 -10.59 -0.84
CA THR A 60 -8.97 -9.59 -0.13
C THR A 60 -9.74 -8.73 -1.12
N VAL A 61 -11.07 -8.76 -0.96
CA VAL A 61 -12.03 -8.01 -1.75
C VAL A 61 -13.09 -7.43 -0.82
N TYR A 62 -13.44 -6.17 -1.01
CA TYR A 62 -14.53 -5.50 -0.32
C TYR A 62 -15.13 -4.42 -1.23
N GLU A 63 -16.25 -3.84 -0.81
CA GLU A 63 -16.93 -2.78 -1.56
C GLU A 63 -16.43 -1.42 -1.11
N VAL A 64 -16.16 -0.54 -2.07
CA VAL A 64 -15.80 0.86 -1.83
C VAL A 64 -16.81 1.77 -2.53
N PRO A 65 -17.31 2.80 -1.85
CA PRO A 65 -18.18 3.78 -2.50
C PRO A 65 -17.35 4.56 -3.52
N MET A 66 -17.88 4.66 -4.73
CA MET A 66 -17.28 5.44 -5.81
C MET A 66 -18.33 6.35 -6.44
N LEU A 67 -17.93 7.60 -6.69
CA LEU A 67 -18.78 8.60 -7.35
C LEU A 67 -18.72 8.42 -8.87
N PHE A 68 -19.88 8.18 -9.48
CA PHE A 68 -20.09 8.18 -10.92
C PHE A 68 -21.03 9.32 -11.28
N GLY A 69 -20.46 10.49 -11.58
CA GLY A 69 -21.22 11.73 -11.78
C GLY A 69 -21.86 12.16 -10.45
N THR A 70 -23.20 12.19 -10.39
CA THR A 70 -23.97 12.55 -9.19
C THR A 70 -24.40 11.35 -8.36
N LYS A 71 -24.09 10.12 -8.78
CA LYS A 71 -24.52 8.89 -8.09
C LYS A 71 -23.33 8.23 -7.39
N GLU A 72 -23.52 7.89 -6.13
CA GLU A 72 -22.60 7.03 -5.38
C GLU A 72 -23.01 5.58 -5.60
N GLN A 73 -22.05 4.75 -5.99
CA GLN A 73 -22.26 3.31 -6.15
C GLN A 73 -21.11 2.54 -5.50
N ASP A 74 -21.47 1.47 -4.80
CA ASP A 74 -20.50 0.54 -4.25
C ASP A 74 -19.86 -0.30 -5.36
N VAL A 75 -18.55 -0.16 -5.49
CA VAL A 75 -17.73 -0.89 -6.45
C VAL A 75 -16.90 -1.92 -5.74
N ARG A 76 -16.87 -3.11 -6.31
CA ARG A 76 -16.06 -4.21 -5.81
C ARG A 76 -14.56 -3.93 -6.03
N PHE A 77 -13.83 -3.73 -4.94
CA PHE A 77 -12.40 -3.43 -4.94
C PHE A 77 -11.55 -4.66 -4.62
N LYS A 78 -10.66 -5.02 -5.55
CA LYS A 78 -9.71 -6.14 -5.39
C LYS A 78 -8.32 -5.60 -5.04
N VAL A 79 -8.02 -5.52 -3.75
CA VAL A 79 -6.85 -4.81 -3.19
C VAL A 79 -5.55 -5.11 -3.93
N TYR A 80 -5.16 -6.39 -4.01
CA TYR A 80 -3.88 -6.78 -4.62
C TYR A 80 -3.82 -6.47 -6.12
N ASN A 81 -4.93 -6.64 -6.83
CA ASN A 81 -4.98 -6.40 -8.27
C ASN A 81 -4.88 -4.91 -8.57
N ASP A 82 -5.63 -4.08 -7.86
CA ASP A 82 -5.57 -2.63 -8.05
C ASP A 82 -4.20 -2.08 -7.67
N TYR A 83 -3.62 -2.52 -6.54
CA TYR A 83 -2.25 -2.20 -6.15
C TYR A 83 -1.24 -2.51 -7.27
N LYS A 84 -1.35 -3.68 -7.92
CA LYS A 84 -0.50 -4.06 -9.05
C LYS A 84 -0.71 -3.16 -10.28
N LEU A 85 -1.93 -2.69 -10.53
CA LEU A 85 -2.22 -1.73 -11.59
C LEU A 85 -1.61 -0.36 -11.28
N LYS A 86 -1.70 0.13 -10.04
CA LYS A 86 -1.07 1.38 -9.62
C LYS A 86 0.45 1.35 -9.75
N LEU A 87 1.09 0.26 -9.37
CA LEU A 87 2.53 0.08 -9.60
C LEU A 87 2.93 0.15 -11.08
N LYS A 88 2.08 -0.32 -12.00
CA LYS A 88 2.31 -0.21 -13.44
C LYS A 88 2.11 1.23 -13.93
N ALA A 89 1.07 1.92 -13.46
CA ALA A 89 0.74 3.28 -13.88
C ALA A 89 1.74 4.33 -13.37
N TYR A 90 2.14 4.24 -12.11
CA TYR A 90 2.99 5.24 -11.44
C TYR A 90 4.48 4.88 -11.43
N SER A 91 4.85 3.66 -11.83
CA SER A 91 6.14 3.02 -11.52
C SER A 91 6.34 2.78 -10.02
N LYS A 92 7.28 1.89 -9.68
CA LYS A 92 7.67 1.64 -8.27
C LYS A 92 8.21 2.89 -7.57
N LYS A 93 8.80 3.84 -8.31
CA LYS A 93 9.39 5.05 -7.73
C LYS A 93 8.32 6.04 -7.24
N ARG A 94 7.19 6.14 -7.94
CA ARG A 94 6.12 7.10 -7.61
C ARG A 94 4.91 6.45 -6.94
N PHE A 95 5.05 5.23 -6.44
CA PHE A 95 4.03 4.51 -5.68
C PHE A 95 4.70 3.55 -4.69
N ASP A 96 5.26 4.13 -3.62
CA ASP A 96 6.07 3.44 -2.61
C ASP A 96 5.62 3.90 -1.22
N PRO A 97 5.13 3.02 -0.33
CA PRO A 97 4.79 3.41 1.04
C PRO A 97 5.99 3.95 1.84
N PHE A 98 7.23 3.70 1.39
CA PHE A 98 8.44 4.12 2.07
C PHE A 98 9.04 5.40 1.46
N CYS A 99 9.59 6.26 2.32
CA CYS A 99 10.27 7.51 1.96
C CYS A 99 11.71 7.26 1.40
N ARG A 100 11.83 6.53 0.27
CA ARG A 100 13.12 6.06 -0.28
C ARG A 100 13.75 6.93 -1.35
N TRP A 101 13.00 7.84 -1.95
CA TRP A 101 13.40 8.57 -3.17
C TRP A 101 13.68 10.04 -2.89
N GLU A 102 13.48 10.90 -3.89
CA GLU A 102 13.61 12.34 -3.75
C GLU A 102 12.58 12.86 -2.74
N ARG A 103 13.10 13.42 -1.64
CA ARG A 103 12.33 13.94 -0.54
C ARG A 103 11.83 15.34 -0.89
N ILE A 104 10.59 15.60 -0.52
CA ILE A 104 9.93 16.89 -0.61
C ILE A 104 9.41 17.26 0.78
N SER A 105 9.36 18.56 1.04
CA SER A 105 8.84 19.11 2.29
C SER A 105 7.42 19.61 2.07
N ILE A 106 6.47 19.10 2.84
CA ILE A 106 5.08 19.55 2.80
C ILE A 106 4.73 20.23 4.13
N PRO A 107 4.19 21.46 4.11
CA PRO A 107 3.73 22.12 5.32
C PRO A 107 2.55 21.34 5.89
N TYR A 108 2.63 21.01 7.18
CA TYR A 108 1.57 20.30 7.92
C TYR A 108 0.81 21.25 8.84
N ASN A 109 1.53 22.09 9.60
CA ASN A 109 1.00 23.13 10.48
C ASN A 109 1.85 24.41 10.29
N ASP A 110 1.41 25.53 10.88
CA ASP A 110 2.05 26.86 10.73
C ASP A 110 3.59 26.85 10.87
N ASN A 111 4.13 25.96 11.71
CA ASN A 111 5.59 25.84 11.93
C ASN A 111 6.16 24.44 11.68
N MET A 112 5.37 23.48 11.20
CA MET A 112 5.83 22.09 11.07
C MET A 112 5.77 21.62 9.62
N TYR A 113 6.85 20.95 9.19
CA TYR A 113 6.98 20.37 7.88
C TYR A 113 7.15 18.86 7.97
N MET A 114 6.49 18.14 7.05
CA MET A 114 6.66 16.70 6.88
C MET A 114 7.63 16.45 5.72
N GLU A 115 8.72 15.74 6.01
CA GLU A 115 9.61 15.21 4.98
C GLU A 115 9.03 13.91 4.41
N THR A 116 8.65 13.92 3.15
CA THR A 116 7.96 12.82 2.47
C THR A 116 8.45 12.66 1.04
N THR A 117 7.89 11.73 0.27
CA THR A 117 8.16 11.61 -1.16
C THR A 117 6.86 11.61 -1.96
N LEU A 118 6.94 11.98 -3.23
CA LEU A 118 5.81 11.86 -4.16
C LEU A 118 5.23 10.43 -4.20
N GLY A 119 6.10 9.42 -4.08
CA GLY A 119 5.69 8.02 -4.05
C GLY A 119 4.87 7.65 -2.81
N GLN A 120 5.27 8.16 -1.65
CA GLN A 120 4.58 7.96 -0.38
C GLN A 120 3.21 8.65 -0.40
N LEU A 121 3.15 9.89 -0.89
CA LEU A 121 1.89 10.63 -1.04
C LEU A 121 0.91 9.97 -1.99
N ASN A 122 1.36 9.51 -3.16
CA ASN A 122 0.50 8.79 -4.10
C ASN A 122 -0.01 7.47 -3.51
N PHE A 123 0.87 6.73 -2.83
CA PHE A 123 0.51 5.47 -2.20
C PHE A 123 -0.58 5.68 -1.13
N PHE A 124 -0.40 6.65 -0.25
CA PHE A 124 -1.38 6.90 0.81
C PHE A 124 -2.67 7.57 0.32
N LYS A 125 -2.61 8.39 -0.74
CA LYS A 125 -3.82 8.93 -1.39
C LYS A 125 -4.69 7.78 -1.88
N TRP A 126 -4.08 6.83 -2.60
CA TRP A 126 -4.76 5.62 -3.02
C TRP A 126 -5.29 4.80 -1.84
N ALA A 127 -4.48 4.61 -0.79
CA ALA A 127 -4.85 3.80 0.36
C ALA A 127 -6.05 4.38 1.13
N LEU A 128 -6.11 5.71 1.29
CA LEU A 128 -7.25 6.40 1.91
C LEU A 128 -8.50 6.33 1.02
N GLN A 129 -8.37 6.67 -0.27
CA GLN A 129 -9.50 6.66 -1.20
C GLN A 129 -10.18 5.30 -1.32
N HIS A 130 -9.42 4.21 -1.23
CA HIS A 130 -9.95 2.85 -1.33
C HIS A 130 -10.14 2.19 0.04
N LYS A 131 -10.18 2.96 1.13
CA LYS A 131 -10.40 2.47 2.51
C LYS A 131 -9.47 1.31 2.92
N VAL A 132 -8.26 1.29 2.37
CA VAL A 132 -7.24 0.27 2.66
C VAL A 132 -6.81 0.37 4.11
N ILE A 133 -6.62 1.59 4.61
CA ILE A 133 -6.23 1.84 6.01
C ILE A 133 -7.33 1.39 6.97
N ASP A 134 -8.60 1.70 6.65
CA ASP A 134 -9.75 1.30 7.46
C ASP A 134 -9.89 -0.23 7.52
N TYR A 135 -9.71 -0.92 6.39
CA TYR A 135 -9.70 -2.38 6.36
C TYR A 135 -8.57 -2.97 7.23
N ILE A 136 -7.37 -2.38 7.16
CA ILE A 136 -6.25 -2.82 7.99
C ILE A 136 -6.58 -2.64 9.47
N ASP A 137 -7.19 -1.52 9.87
CA ASP A 137 -7.54 -1.27 11.27
C ASP A 137 -8.51 -2.33 11.80
N GLN A 138 -9.58 -2.60 11.05
CA GLN A 138 -10.61 -3.60 11.39
C GLN A 138 -10.05 -5.03 11.49
N HIS A 139 -9.02 -5.35 10.71
CA HIS A 139 -8.43 -6.69 10.64
C HIS A 139 -6.99 -6.76 11.16
N TYR A 140 -6.56 -5.77 11.95
CA TYR A 140 -5.16 -5.55 12.29
C TYR A 140 -4.50 -6.79 12.88
N GLN A 141 -5.14 -7.42 13.87
CA GLN A 141 -4.59 -8.57 14.59
C GLN A 141 -4.30 -9.75 13.64
N HIS A 142 -5.19 -10.02 12.68
CA HIS A 142 -4.99 -11.10 11.71
C HIS A 142 -3.85 -10.80 10.74
N ILE A 143 -3.74 -9.55 10.28
CA ILE A 143 -2.68 -9.12 9.37
C ILE A 143 -1.31 -9.18 10.07
N GLU A 144 -1.23 -8.68 11.32
CA GLU A 144 -0.01 -8.70 12.11
C GLU A 144 0.43 -10.12 12.46
N GLN A 145 -0.49 -10.99 12.85
CA GLN A 145 -0.20 -12.41 13.10
C GLN A 145 0.30 -13.11 11.83
N ASP A 146 -0.33 -12.88 10.66
CA ASP A 146 0.12 -13.44 9.38
C ASP A 146 1.55 -12.98 9.04
N MET A 147 1.84 -11.71 9.25
CA MET A 147 3.19 -11.14 9.07
C MET A 147 4.21 -11.82 10.01
N ASN A 148 3.91 -11.91 11.30
CA ASN A 148 4.80 -12.47 12.32
C ASN A 148 5.04 -13.97 12.10
N ASN A 149 4.00 -14.72 11.74
CA ASN A 149 4.11 -16.14 11.43
C ASN A 149 5.05 -16.37 10.25
N ARG A 150 4.99 -15.52 9.20
CA ARG A 150 5.84 -15.67 8.03
C ARG A 150 7.28 -15.20 8.25
N ASN A 151 7.50 -14.21 9.10
CA ASN A 151 8.85 -13.79 9.51
C ASN A 151 9.53 -14.85 10.39
N SER A 152 8.75 -15.60 11.18
CA SER A 152 9.26 -16.61 12.13
C SER A 152 9.68 -17.94 11.48
N THR A 153 9.22 -18.25 10.27
CA THR A 153 9.62 -19.49 9.57
C THR A 153 11.10 -19.53 9.17
N SER A 154 11.81 -18.40 9.21
CA SER A 154 13.27 -18.35 8.98
C SER A 154 14.09 -18.95 10.13
N LYS A 155 13.51 -19.14 11.33
CA LYS A 155 14.21 -19.62 12.52
C LYS A 155 14.03 -21.12 12.82
N ARG A 156 13.16 -21.85 12.10
CA ARG A 156 12.93 -23.28 12.34
C ARG A 156 13.91 -24.18 11.57
N LYS A 157 15.21 -24.02 11.85
CA LYS A 157 16.24 -24.97 11.41
C LYS A 157 17.21 -25.32 12.54
N ASP A 158 16.71 -25.44 13.77
CA ASP A 158 17.47 -25.97 14.91
C ASP A 158 16.50 -26.69 15.85
N SER A 159 16.16 -27.94 15.55
CA SER A 159 15.72 -28.97 16.52
C SER A 159 15.03 -30.13 15.78
N ILE A 160 15.81 -30.98 15.09
CA ILE A 160 15.61 -32.43 14.89
C ILE A 160 16.89 -32.91 14.16
N ASP A 161 17.56 -33.91 14.73
CA ASP A 161 18.81 -34.58 14.33
C ASP A 161 20.15 -33.96 14.77
N GLU A 162 20.51 -34.23 16.03
CA GLU A 162 21.87 -34.12 16.60
C GLU A 162 22.88 -35.17 16.06
N THR A 163 22.74 -35.71 14.84
CA THR A 163 23.65 -36.80 14.38
C THR A 163 24.26 -36.62 13.00
N LYS A 164 24.53 -35.40 12.53
CA LYS A 164 25.42 -35.20 11.35
C LYS A 164 26.36 -34.01 11.51
N GLN A 165 27.56 -34.29 12.02
CA GLN A 165 28.75 -33.51 11.70
C GLN A 165 29.04 -33.66 10.20
N SER A 166 28.84 -32.61 9.40
CA SER A 166 29.72 -32.23 8.30
C SER A 166 29.23 -30.97 7.59
N ASP A 167 30.18 -30.08 7.30
CA ASP A 167 30.12 -28.98 6.32
C ASP A 167 29.17 -27.80 6.58
N LYS A 168 29.65 -26.88 7.45
CA LYS A 168 29.21 -25.48 7.50
C LYS A 168 29.70 -24.70 6.26
N SER A 169 29.27 -25.08 5.06
CA SER A 169 29.22 -24.11 3.95
C SER A 169 27.88 -23.37 4.05
N LYS A 170 27.90 -22.14 4.59
CA LYS A 170 26.71 -21.27 4.67
C LYS A 170 26.32 -20.83 3.26
N THR A 171 25.65 -21.70 2.51
CA THR A 171 25.01 -21.32 1.25
C THR A 171 23.78 -20.48 1.58
N ARG A 172 23.74 -19.27 1.03
CA ARG A 172 22.62 -18.32 1.19
C ARG A 172 21.35 -18.98 0.67
N LYS A 173 20.30 -19.06 1.50
CA LYS A 173 18.99 -19.59 1.09
C LYS A 173 18.50 -18.83 -0.16
N LYS A 174 18.10 -19.58 -1.20
CA LYS A 174 17.52 -19.04 -2.43
C LYS A 174 16.23 -18.28 -2.11
N ARG A 175 15.99 -17.15 -2.77
CA ARG A 175 14.83 -16.29 -2.52
C ARG A 175 13.55 -17.04 -2.90
N GLU A 176 12.67 -17.27 -1.93
CA GLU A 176 11.33 -17.87 -2.12
C GLU A 176 10.25 -16.79 -2.03
N GLU A 177 9.09 -17.01 -2.67
CA GLU A 177 7.95 -16.10 -2.54
C GLU A 177 7.36 -16.17 -1.12
N LEU A 178 7.18 -15.01 -0.49
CA LEU A 178 6.60 -14.90 0.85
C LEU A 178 5.11 -15.25 0.87
N SER A 179 4.38 -15.05 -0.22
CA SER A 179 2.99 -15.50 -0.32
C SER A 179 2.67 -16.05 -1.72
N ILE A 180 1.85 -17.10 -1.75
CA ILE A 180 1.30 -17.67 -2.99
C ILE A 180 -0.01 -16.95 -3.28
N SER A 181 -0.21 -16.55 -4.54
CA SER A 181 -1.45 -15.88 -4.94
C SER A 181 -2.63 -16.83 -4.84
N ALA A 182 -3.70 -16.39 -4.19
CA ALA A 182 -4.95 -17.14 -4.12
C ALA A 182 -5.58 -17.41 -5.50
N CYS A 183 -5.23 -16.60 -6.52
CA CYS A 183 -5.70 -16.79 -7.90
C CYS A 183 -4.94 -17.87 -8.68
N LYS A 184 -3.89 -18.47 -8.10
CA LYS A 184 -3.20 -19.63 -8.70
C LYS A 184 -4.00 -20.94 -8.54
N CYS A 185 -5.11 -20.90 -7.80
CA CYS A 185 -6.06 -22.01 -7.63
C CYS A 185 -7.43 -21.58 -8.17
N ILE A 186 -8.23 -22.53 -8.65
CA ILE A 186 -9.61 -22.27 -9.09
C ILE A 186 -10.44 -21.88 -7.85
N LYS A 187 -10.91 -20.64 -7.80
CA LYS A 187 -11.84 -20.16 -6.76
C LYS A 187 -13.24 -20.01 -7.35
N LYS A 188 -14.22 -20.71 -6.78
CA LYS A 188 -15.64 -20.54 -7.12
C LYS A 188 -16.20 -19.37 -6.32
N GLU A 189 -16.89 -18.47 -7.00
CA GLU A 189 -17.56 -17.34 -6.38
C GLU A 189 -19.01 -17.25 -6.86
N SER A 190 -19.93 -17.06 -5.92
CA SER A 190 -21.36 -16.87 -6.21
C SER A 190 -21.68 -15.38 -6.21
N VAL A 191 -21.87 -14.79 -7.38
CA VAL A 191 -22.22 -13.37 -7.53
C VAL A 191 -23.67 -13.24 -7.99
N LYS A 192 -24.47 -12.43 -7.29
CA LYS A 192 -25.85 -12.11 -7.68
C LYS A 192 -25.84 -10.92 -8.63
N ILE A 193 -26.26 -11.12 -9.87
CA ILE A 193 -26.40 -10.05 -10.87
C ILE A 193 -27.87 -9.64 -10.94
N ILE A 194 -28.17 -8.38 -10.65
CA ILE A 194 -29.51 -7.80 -10.80
C ILE A 194 -29.49 -6.88 -12.03
N VAL A 195 -30.18 -7.28 -13.10
CA VAL A 195 -30.35 -6.45 -14.29
C VAL A 195 -31.65 -5.67 -14.15
N LYS A 196 -31.59 -4.34 -14.20
CA LYS A 196 -32.76 -3.44 -14.24
C LYS A 196 -32.87 -2.87 -15.64
N PHE A 197 -34.04 -3.01 -16.24
CA PHE A 197 -34.39 -2.31 -17.48
C PHE A 197 -35.21 -1.07 -17.12
N SER A 198 -34.87 0.05 -17.75
CA SER A 198 -35.59 1.32 -17.69
C SER A 198 -36.51 1.47 -18.89
#